data_AF-A0A372JK34-F1
#
_entry.id   AF-A0A372JK34-F1
#
_cell.length_a   1.000
_cell.length_b   1.000
_cell.length_c   1.000
_cell.angle_alpha   90.00
_cell.angle_beta   90.00
_cell.angle_gamma   90.00
#
_symmetry.space_group_name_H-M   'P 1'
#
loop_
_entity.id
_entity.type
_entity.pdbx_description
1 polymer ?
#
loop_
_entity_poly.entity_id
_entity_poly.type
_entity_poly.pdbx_seq_one_letter_code
_entity_poly.pdbx_strand_id
1 'polypeptide(L)'
;MPFPRRFTTSREEPVRKRIIYGLAVAALPVTGMTAHVPPWSRPPRPETRAIGVRDPAAETRVAARRSQIGRLVRVMAWRGTLPRHSAAPFTLGDLPQRLSDLTSRMARAVRGMRLTQPTAERLLLAHHVAWRSNGRCSDRANPSCTSFEGLLHGSLDDLFAFARLSGCPLTISGGTEQGHARGRLSHGTGHKIDVMPNACLDAFIPRSFRHVGLRGDNAELYRSAAGDVFAREASHWDILIP
;
A
#
# COMPACT_ATOMS: atom_id res chain seq x y z
N MET A 1 -30.17 58.16 43.31
CA MET A 1 -29.81 57.61 41.97
C MET A 1 -28.43 56.98 42.06
N PRO A 2 -28.26 55.65 41.91
CA PRO A 2 -26.94 55.05 41.78
C PRO A 2 -26.67 54.59 40.34
N PHE A 3 -25.45 54.87 39.87
CA PHE A 3 -24.86 54.38 38.62
C PHE A 3 -24.73 52.84 38.62
N PRO A 4 -24.97 52.15 37.49
CA PRO A 4 -24.52 50.76 37.34
C PRO A 4 -23.07 50.71 36.81
N ARG A 5 -22.25 49.89 37.46
CA ARG A 5 -20.89 49.53 37.03
C ARG A 5 -20.99 48.55 35.84
N ARG A 6 -20.25 48.83 34.76
CA ARG A 6 -20.06 47.91 33.63
C ARG A 6 -19.07 46.82 34.03
N PHE A 7 -19.48 45.56 33.88
CA PHE A 7 -18.57 44.41 33.86
C PHE A 7 -17.95 44.30 32.47
N THR A 8 -16.62 44.41 32.39
CA THR A 8 -15.85 44.07 31.21
C THR A 8 -15.60 42.57 31.20
N THR A 9 -16.08 41.85 30.19
CA THR A 9 -15.75 40.45 29.95
C THR A 9 -14.37 40.36 29.32
N SER A 10 -13.44 39.67 29.97
CA SER A 10 -12.12 39.31 29.44
C SER A 10 -12.28 38.27 28.33
N ARG A 11 -11.71 38.56 27.15
CA ARG A 11 -11.53 37.59 26.07
C ARG A 11 -10.48 36.56 26.49
N GLU A 12 -10.85 35.29 26.54
CA GLU A 12 -9.90 34.18 26.60
C GLU A 12 -9.37 33.86 25.20
N GLU A 13 -8.05 33.92 25.03
CA GLU A 13 -7.33 33.37 23.88
C GLU A 13 -7.16 31.85 24.03
N PRO A 14 -7.25 31.06 22.93
CA PRO A 14 -6.98 29.63 22.99
C PRO A 14 -5.48 29.33 22.98
N VAL A 15 -5.01 28.72 24.07
CA VAL A 15 -3.66 28.17 24.25
C VAL A 15 -3.36 27.11 23.19
N ARG A 16 -2.43 27.42 22.27
CA ARG A 16 -1.86 26.44 21.33
C ARG A 16 -0.94 25.48 22.08
N LYS A 17 -1.42 24.28 22.41
CA LYS A 17 -0.58 23.18 22.90
C LYS A 17 0.27 22.63 21.75
N ARG A 18 1.57 22.94 21.76
CA ARG A 18 2.59 22.24 20.96
C ARG A 18 2.87 20.88 21.58
N ILE A 19 2.52 19.80 20.88
CA ILE A 19 2.92 18.44 21.25
C ILE A 19 4.31 18.21 20.64
N ILE A 20 5.32 18.13 21.49
CA ILE A 20 6.67 17.69 21.13
C ILE A 20 6.71 16.17 21.35
N TYR A 21 6.82 15.40 20.27
CA TYR A 21 7.13 13.97 20.35
C TYR A 21 8.63 13.80 20.57
N GLY A 22 9.04 13.60 21.83
CA GLY A 22 10.37 13.13 22.17
C GLY A 22 10.46 11.62 21.96
N LEU A 23 11.32 11.19 21.03
CA LEU A 23 11.71 9.80 20.87
C LEU A 23 12.59 9.39 22.07
N ALA A 24 12.06 8.58 22.98
CA ALA A 24 12.87 7.90 23.99
C ALA A 24 13.11 6.46 23.52
N VAL A 25 14.34 6.16 23.09
CA VAL A 25 14.78 4.81 22.79
C VAL A 25 15.23 4.16 24.10
N ALA A 26 14.39 3.29 24.66
CA ALA A 26 14.78 2.43 25.77
C ALA A 26 15.49 1.18 25.21
N ALA A 27 16.77 1.05 25.51
CA ALA A 27 17.53 -0.18 25.26
C ALA A 27 17.14 -1.22 26.33
N LEU A 28 16.64 -2.38 25.90
CA LEU A 28 16.41 -3.54 26.76
C LEU A 28 17.60 -4.51 26.65
N PRO A 29 17.98 -5.22 27.73
CA PRO A 29 19.06 -6.19 27.72
C PRO A 29 18.64 -7.48 27.00
N VAL A 30 19.53 -8.00 26.15
CA VAL A 30 19.37 -9.29 25.47
C VAL A 30 19.80 -10.40 26.42
N THR A 31 18.84 -11.08 27.05
CA THR A 31 19.07 -12.36 27.73
C THR A 31 19.09 -13.48 26.69
N GLY A 32 20.18 -14.25 26.65
CA GLY A 32 20.38 -15.33 25.71
C GLY A 32 19.44 -16.51 25.96
N MET A 33 18.63 -16.85 24.96
CA MET A 33 17.95 -18.14 24.84
C MET A 33 18.70 -18.98 23.81
N THR A 34 19.41 -20.00 24.28
CA THR A 34 19.98 -21.04 23.42
C THR A 34 18.84 -21.93 22.93
N ALA A 35 18.41 -21.74 21.68
CA ALA A 35 17.49 -22.64 21.01
C ALA A 35 18.27 -23.85 20.45
N HIS A 36 17.93 -25.05 20.92
CA HIS A 36 18.37 -26.30 20.31
C HIS A 36 17.72 -26.45 18.92
N VAL A 37 18.54 -26.47 17.87
CA VAL A 37 18.13 -26.70 16.48
C VAL A 37 18.18 -28.21 16.20
N PRO A 38 17.06 -28.87 15.81
CA PRO A 38 17.12 -30.27 15.40
C PRO A 38 17.81 -30.41 14.03
N PRO A 39 18.51 -31.52 13.77
CA PRO A 39 19.25 -31.71 12.53
C PRO A 39 18.28 -31.86 11.34
N TRP A 40 18.39 -30.94 10.38
CA TRP A 40 17.67 -31.02 9.12
C TRP A 40 18.23 -32.17 8.28
N SER A 41 17.33 -33.05 7.82
CA SER A 41 17.65 -34.11 6.86
C SER A 41 18.22 -33.52 5.58
N ARG A 42 19.31 -34.13 5.08
CA ARG A 42 20.02 -33.72 3.85
C ARG A 42 19.05 -33.66 2.65
N PRO A 43 19.13 -32.62 1.79
CA PRO A 43 18.40 -32.64 0.52
C PRO A 43 18.96 -33.74 -0.41
N PRO A 44 18.11 -34.38 -1.24
CA PRO A 44 18.58 -35.36 -2.22
C PRO A 44 19.47 -34.71 -3.28
N ARG A 45 20.44 -35.49 -3.77
CA ARG A 45 21.39 -35.05 -4.81
C ARG A 45 20.63 -34.78 -6.12
N PRO A 46 21.00 -33.73 -6.88
CA PRO A 46 20.46 -33.54 -8.22
C PRO A 46 20.97 -34.66 -9.14
N GLU A 47 20.04 -35.35 -9.80
CA GLU A 47 20.34 -36.28 -10.89
C GLU A 47 20.97 -35.50 -12.05
N THR A 48 22.12 -36.00 -12.51
CA THR A 48 22.77 -35.55 -13.75
C THR A 48 21.87 -35.83 -14.94
N ARG A 49 21.23 -34.79 -15.48
CA ARG A 49 20.49 -34.88 -16.73
C ARG A 49 21.48 -34.93 -17.89
N ALA A 50 21.41 -36.01 -18.68
CA ALA A 50 22.20 -36.20 -19.88
C ALA A 50 22.02 -35.04 -20.87
N ILE A 51 23.14 -34.57 -21.43
CA ILE A 51 23.20 -33.55 -22.47
C ILE A 51 22.60 -34.16 -23.74
N GLY A 52 21.34 -33.80 -24.03
CA GLY A 52 20.66 -34.16 -25.26
C GLY A 52 21.24 -33.43 -26.47
N VAL A 53 21.43 -34.20 -27.54
CA VAL A 53 21.96 -33.84 -28.86
C VAL A 53 21.28 -32.59 -29.43
N ARG A 54 22.08 -31.71 -30.03
CA ARG A 54 21.65 -30.46 -30.67
C ARG A 54 20.73 -30.76 -31.86
N ASP A 55 19.55 -30.15 -31.85
CA ASP A 55 18.58 -30.20 -32.94
C ASP A 55 18.91 -29.13 -34.00
N PRO A 56 19.31 -29.52 -35.24
CA PRO A 56 19.73 -28.59 -36.29
C PRO A 56 18.59 -27.73 -36.85
N ALA A 57 17.33 -27.96 -36.45
CA ALA A 57 16.18 -27.14 -36.86
C ALA A 57 16.00 -25.84 -36.05
N ALA A 58 16.78 -25.64 -34.97
CA ALA A 58 16.72 -24.42 -34.15
C ALA A 58 17.54 -23.24 -34.72
N GLU A 59 18.55 -23.50 -35.56
CA GLU A 59 19.44 -22.46 -36.10
C GLU A 59 18.81 -21.69 -37.28
N THR A 60 17.89 -22.29 -38.01
CA THR A 60 17.22 -21.65 -39.17
C THR A 60 16.12 -20.65 -38.79
N ARG A 61 15.67 -20.61 -37.53
CA ARG A 61 14.73 -19.58 -37.04
C ARG A 61 15.41 -18.31 -36.49
N VAL A 62 16.70 -18.38 -36.20
CA VAL A 62 17.50 -17.22 -35.74
C VAL A 62 17.95 -16.35 -36.93
N ALA A 63 18.17 -16.95 -38.11
CA ALA A 63 18.56 -16.23 -39.32
C ALA A 63 17.42 -15.37 -39.91
N ALA A 64 16.16 -15.82 -39.81
CA ALA A 64 15.00 -15.07 -40.32
C ALA A 64 14.64 -13.83 -39.47
N ARG A 65 15.14 -13.71 -38.23
CA ARG A 65 14.89 -12.56 -37.34
C ARG A 65 15.92 -11.43 -37.50
N ARG A 66 16.98 -11.66 -38.28
CA ARG A 66 18.04 -10.66 -38.56
C ARG A 66 17.75 -9.75 -39.76
N SER A 67 16.73 -10.00 -40.58
CA SER A 67 16.39 -9.15 -41.73
C SER A 67 15.30 -8.09 -41.47
N GLN A 68 14.69 -8.05 -40.28
CA GLN A 68 13.72 -7.00 -39.90
C GLN A 68 14.30 -5.89 -38.99
N ILE A 69 15.55 -6.01 -38.55
CA ILE A 69 16.23 -4.97 -37.73
C ILE A 69 16.83 -3.84 -38.61
N GLY A 70 16.74 -3.95 -39.94
CA GLY A 70 17.24 -2.95 -40.90
C GLY A 70 16.28 -1.80 -41.23
N ARG A 71 15.09 -1.73 -40.62
CA ARG A 71 14.08 -0.71 -40.96
C ARG A 71 13.32 -0.27 -39.73
N LEU A 72 13.96 0.54 -38.87
CA LEU A 72 13.33 1.55 -37.99
C LEU A 72 14.36 2.34 -37.16
N VAL A 73 15.61 2.49 -37.63
CA VAL A 73 16.46 3.61 -37.18
C VAL A 73 16.10 4.84 -38.03
N ARG A 74 14.85 5.32 -37.88
CA ARG A 74 14.53 6.70 -38.21
C ARG A 74 14.72 7.47 -36.92
N VAL A 75 15.93 8.01 -36.76
CA VAL A 75 16.28 8.98 -35.73
C VAL A 75 15.33 10.16 -35.89
N MET A 76 14.22 10.12 -35.18
CA MET A 76 13.40 11.30 -34.97
C MET A 76 14.19 12.16 -33.99
N ALA A 77 14.90 13.15 -34.53
CA ALA A 77 15.56 14.17 -33.76
C ALA A 77 14.52 14.93 -32.93
N TRP A 78 14.20 14.40 -31.75
CA TRP A 78 13.50 15.13 -30.72
C TRP A 78 14.42 16.25 -30.25
N ARG A 79 14.24 17.45 -30.82
CA ARG A 79 14.70 18.72 -30.24
C ARG A 79 13.81 19.11 -29.05
N GLY A 80 13.56 18.16 -28.15
CA GLY A 80 13.00 18.45 -26.84
C GLY A 80 14.15 18.85 -25.94
N THR A 81 14.17 20.11 -25.51
CA THR A 81 15.08 20.58 -24.47
C THR A 81 14.91 19.66 -23.27
N LEU A 82 15.87 18.76 -23.01
CA LEU A 82 15.96 18.10 -21.72
C LEU A 82 15.94 19.22 -20.67
N PRO A 83 15.09 19.16 -19.63
CA PRO A 83 15.14 20.17 -18.59
C PRO A 83 16.55 20.16 -18.03
N ARG A 84 17.33 21.22 -18.33
CA ARG A 84 18.59 21.50 -17.65
C ARG A 84 18.24 21.60 -16.19
N HIS A 85 18.42 20.50 -15.46
CA HIS A 85 18.50 20.57 -14.02
C HIS A 85 19.76 21.40 -13.80
N SER A 86 19.59 22.67 -13.40
CA SER A 86 20.71 23.50 -12.98
C SER A 86 21.51 22.66 -11.98
N ALA A 87 22.72 22.27 -12.39
CA ALA A 87 23.71 21.73 -11.49
C ALA A 87 24.21 22.88 -10.62
N ALA A 88 23.33 23.38 -9.75
CA ALA A 88 23.74 24.27 -8.69
C ALA A 88 24.80 23.52 -7.86
N PRO A 89 25.92 24.16 -7.52
CA PRO A 89 26.98 23.52 -6.77
C PRO A 89 26.42 22.97 -5.46
N PHE A 90 26.74 21.72 -5.14
CA PHE A 90 26.37 21.09 -3.88
C PHE A 90 26.99 21.90 -2.75
N THR A 91 26.17 22.58 -1.96
CA THR A 91 26.65 23.17 -0.72
C THR A 91 26.45 22.17 0.41
N LEU A 92 27.36 22.13 1.38
CA LEU A 92 27.25 21.22 2.53
C LEU A 92 25.94 21.44 3.32
N GLY A 93 25.34 22.64 3.21
CA GLY A 93 24.05 22.99 3.83
C GLY A 93 22.83 22.30 3.20
N ASP A 94 22.94 21.76 1.98
CA ASP A 94 21.83 21.13 1.26
C ASP A 94 21.66 19.63 1.57
N LEU A 95 22.63 19.01 2.26
CA LEU A 95 22.64 17.58 2.53
C LEU A 95 21.40 17.08 3.31
N PRO A 96 20.92 17.76 4.38
CA PRO A 96 19.74 17.30 5.12
C PRO A 96 18.48 17.25 4.27
N GLN A 97 18.24 18.27 3.43
CA GLN A 97 17.06 18.34 2.56
C GLN A 97 17.11 17.28 1.46
N ARG A 98 18.27 17.07 0.85
CA ARG A 98 18.43 16.03 -0.18
C ARG A 98 18.24 14.63 0.40
N LEU A 99 18.71 14.39 1.62
CA LEU A 99 18.48 13.10 2.29
C LEU A 99 16.98 12.90 2.57
N SER A 100 16.27 13.92 3.07
CA SER A 100 14.81 13.83 3.27
C SER A 100 14.03 13.61 1.98
N ASP A 101 14.49 14.18 0.86
CA ASP A 101 13.86 13.97 -0.44
C ASP A 101 14.07 12.54 -0.94
N LEU A 102 15.29 12.02 -0.78
CA LEU A 102 15.62 10.64 -1.16
C LEU A 102 14.82 9.63 -0.35
N THR A 103 14.78 9.79 0.98
CA THR A 103 13.98 8.90 1.84
C THR A 103 12.49 8.98 1.50
N SER A 104 11.96 10.17 1.24
CA SER A 104 10.56 10.36 0.82
C SER A 104 10.26 9.67 -0.51
N ARG A 105 11.19 9.75 -1.48
CA ARG A 105 11.06 9.07 -2.78
C ARG A 105 11.12 7.56 -2.62
N MET A 106 12.04 7.05 -1.81
CA MET A 106 12.14 5.62 -1.53
C MET A 106 10.89 5.10 -0.82
N ALA A 107 10.38 5.82 0.18
CA ALA A 107 9.14 5.47 0.86
C ALA A 107 7.95 5.41 -0.10
N ARG A 108 7.82 6.40 -1.01
CA ARG A 108 6.79 6.37 -2.06
C ARG A 108 6.97 5.20 -3.03
N ALA A 109 8.20 4.88 -3.40
CA ALA A 109 8.48 3.76 -4.29
C ALA A 109 8.09 2.42 -3.63
N VAL A 110 8.42 2.24 -2.34
CA VAL A 110 8.03 1.05 -1.56
C VAL A 110 6.51 0.91 -1.52
N ARG A 111 5.78 1.99 -1.22
CA ARG A 111 4.32 1.99 -1.19
C ARG A 111 3.68 1.60 -2.53
N GLY A 112 4.32 1.92 -3.64
CA GLY A 112 3.87 1.54 -4.98
C GLY A 112 4.23 0.11 -5.40
N MET A 113 4.98 -0.66 -4.59
CA MET A 113 5.32 -2.04 -4.91
C MET A 113 4.09 -2.94 -4.82
N ARG A 114 3.96 -3.82 -5.81
CA ARG A 114 2.94 -4.87 -5.83
C ARG A 114 3.41 -6.06 -5.02
N LEU A 115 2.56 -6.52 -4.12
CA LEU A 115 2.82 -7.67 -3.26
C LEU A 115 2.42 -8.96 -3.96
N THR A 116 3.14 -10.04 -3.64
CA THR A 116 2.64 -11.39 -3.91
C THR A 116 1.65 -11.79 -2.82
N GLN A 117 0.75 -12.71 -3.13
CA GLN A 117 -0.21 -13.31 -2.18
C GLN A 117 0.44 -13.69 -0.83
N PRO A 118 1.49 -14.56 -0.78
CA PRO A 118 2.07 -14.97 0.49
C PRO A 118 2.78 -13.84 1.23
N THR A 119 3.22 -12.79 0.53
CA THR A 119 3.83 -11.61 1.19
C THR A 119 2.76 -10.78 1.88
N ALA A 120 1.64 -10.53 1.20
CA ALA A 120 0.51 -9.82 1.79
C ALA A 120 -0.05 -10.59 2.99
N GLU A 121 -0.27 -11.90 2.89
CA GLU A 121 -0.77 -12.72 4.01
C GLU A 121 0.14 -12.65 5.24
N ARG A 122 1.48 -12.71 5.06
CA ARG A 122 2.42 -12.55 6.18
C ARG A 122 2.30 -11.19 6.86
N LEU A 123 2.15 -10.12 6.07
CA LEU A 123 1.96 -8.77 6.62
C LEU A 123 0.64 -8.69 7.39
N LEU A 124 -0.46 -9.20 6.82
CA LEU A 124 -1.77 -9.23 7.49
C LEU A 124 -1.70 -9.96 8.84
N LEU A 125 -1.07 -11.15 8.87
CA LEU A 125 -0.87 -11.92 10.09
C LEU A 125 -0.04 -11.16 11.14
N ALA A 126 1.07 -10.54 10.72
CA ALA A 126 1.93 -9.74 11.60
C ALA A 126 1.22 -8.54 12.23
N HIS A 127 0.16 -8.05 11.58
CA HIS A 127 -0.66 -6.94 12.04
C HIS A 127 -2.01 -7.38 12.63
N HIS A 128 -2.20 -8.68 12.90
CA HIS A 128 -3.44 -9.24 13.46
C HIS A 128 -4.70 -8.91 12.66
N VAL A 129 -4.59 -8.79 11.33
CA VAL A 129 -5.71 -8.59 10.41
C VAL A 129 -6.15 -9.94 9.85
N ALA A 130 -7.41 -10.30 10.07
CA ALA A 130 -7.98 -11.53 9.55
C ALA A 130 -8.48 -11.35 8.11
N TRP A 131 -8.75 -12.45 7.41
CA TRP A 131 -9.47 -12.43 6.14
C TRP A 131 -10.34 -13.67 5.97
N ARG A 132 -11.32 -13.58 5.07
CA ARG A 132 -12.23 -14.66 4.72
C ARG A 132 -12.43 -14.68 3.22
N SER A 133 -12.26 -15.86 2.62
CA SER A 133 -12.64 -16.13 1.24
C SER A 133 -13.85 -17.05 1.18
N ASN A 134 -14.86 -16.67 0.39
CA ASN A 134 -16.05 -17.49 0.16
C ASN A 134 -15.69 -18.80 -0.56
N GLY A 135 -14.83 -18.72 -1.58
CA GLY A 135 -14.34 -19.85 -2.37
C GLY A 135 -13.20 -20.64 -1.71
N ARG A 136 -12.74 -20.22 -0.51
CA ARG A 136 -11.60 -20.81 0.21
C ARG A 136 -10.33 -20.90 -0.66
N CYS A 137 -10.08 -19.83 -1.42
CA CYS A 137 -9.01 -19.75 -2.40
C CYS A 137 -8.47 -18.32 -2.51
N SER A 138 -7.34 -18.18 -3.18
CA SER A 138 -6.65 -16.89 -3.42
C SER A 138 -6.41 -16.61 -4.91
N ASP A 139 -7.04 -17.37 -5.80
CA ASP A 139 -6.94 -17.18 -7.24
C ASP A 139 -7.63 -15.87 -7.65
N ARG A 140 -6.82 -14.92 -8.09
CA ARG A 140 -7.26 -13.61 -8.55
C ARG A 140 -8.21 -13.67 -9.73
N ALA A 141 -8.14 -14.72 -10.56
CA ALA A 141 -9.02 -14.87 -11.70
C ALA A 141 -10.45 -15.24 -11.30
N ASN A 142 -10.64 -15.76 -10.09
CA ASN A 142 -11.92 -16.27 -9.62
C ASN A 142 -12.58 -15.29 -8.64
N PRO A 143 -13.78 -14.76 -8.95
CA PRO A 143 -14.47 -13.75 -8.13
C PRO A 143 -14.95 -14.26 -6.77
N SER A 144 -14.93 -15.58 -6.53
CA SER A 144 -15.27 -16.14 -5.21
C SER A 144 -14.07 -16.22 -4.26
N CYS A 145 -12.84 -16.08 -4.78
CA CYS A 145 -11.62 -16.06 -4.00
C CYS A 145 -11.38 -14.68 -3.37
N THR A 146 -10.55 -14.64 -2.33
CA THR A 146 -10.00 -13.37 -1.82
C THR A 146 -8.53 -13.35 -2.17
N SER A 147 -8.14 -12.50 -3.12
CA SER A 147 -6.77 -12.46 -3.63
C SER A 147 -6.08 -11.14 -3.29
N PHE A 148 -4.91 -11.24 -2.67
CA PHE A 148 -4.01 -10.13 -2.40
C PHE A 148 -2.87 -10.03 -3.43
N GLU A 149 -2.85 -10.92 -4.42
CA GLU A 149 -1.84 -10.90 -5.49
C GLU A 149 -1.91 -9.58 -6.24
N GLY A 150 -0.82 -8.83 -6.26
CA GLY A 150 -0.75 -7.53 -6.92
C GLY A 150 -1.32 -6.35 -6.11
N LEU A 151 -1.69 -6.54 -4.85
CA LEU A 151 -2.09 -5.46 -3.95
C LEU A 151 -0.89 -4.54 -3.67
N LEU A 152 -1.11 -3.23 -3.48
CA LEU A 152 -0.02 -2.29 -3.22
C LEU A 152 0.44 -2.37 -1.77
N HIS A 153 1.75 -2.32 -1.52
CA HIS A 153 2.29 -2.26 -0.17
C HIS A 153 1.69 -1.09 0.63
N GLY A 154 1.56 0.08 0.00
CA GLY A 154 0.96 1.27 0.61
C GLY A 154 -0.51 1.08 0.99
N SER A 155 -1.26 0.25 0.27
CA SER A 155 -2.65 -0.08 0.62
C SER A 155 -2.72 -0.88 1.91
N LEU A 156 -1.80 -1.81 2.16
CA LEU A 156 -1.73 -2.49 3.46
C LEU A 156 -1.23 -1.56 4.56
N ASP A 157 -0.22 -0.72 4.28
CA ASP A 157 0.28 0.25 5.27
C ASP A 157 -0.84 1.15 5.80
N ASP A 158 -1.69 1.65 4.91
CA ASP A 158 -2.81 2.54 5.27
C ASP A 158 -3.95 1.76 5.94
N LEU A 159 -4.23 0.51 5.52
CA LEU A 159 -5.16 -0.37 6.23
C LEU A 159 -4.69 -0.64 7.67
N PHE A 160 -3.39 -0.85 7.89
CA PHE A 160 -2.82 -1.05 9.23
C PHE A 160 -2.84 0.24 10.05
N ALA A 161 -2.62 1.40 9.41
CA ALA A 161 -2.80 2.69 10.06
C ALA A 161 -4.25 2.89 10.51
N PHE A 162 -5.21 2.53 9.65
CA PHE A 162 -6.63 2.54 9.97
C PHE A 162 -6.99 1.57 11.10
N ALA A 163 -6.47 0.34 11.09
CA ALA A 163 -6.67 -0.63 12.17
C ALA A 163 -6.22 -0.07 13.53
N ARG A 164 -5.02 0.54 13.58
CA ARG A 164 -4.48 1.17 14.79
C ARG A 164 -5.27 2.40 15.23
N LEU A 165 -5.70 3.22 14.27
CA LEU A 165 -6.46 4.44 14.55
C LEU A 165 -7.86 4.14 15.09
N SER A 166 -8.53 3.16 14.50
CA SER A 166 -9.89 2.77 14.89
C SER A 166 -9.92 1.90 16.14
N GLY A 167 -8.87 1.09 16.37
CA GLY A 167 -8.87 0.04 17.39
C GLY A 167 -9.88 -1.08 17.08
N CYS A 168 -10.49 -1.07 15.89
CA CYS A 168 -11.49 -2.05 15.51
C CYS A 168 -10.85 -3.30 14.91
N PRO A 169 -11.41 -4.50 15.16
CA PRO A 169 -10.99 -5.70 14.46
C PRO A 169 -11.32 -5.57 12.97
N LEU A 170 -10.38 -5.99 12.12
CA LEU A 170 -10.53 -6.02 10.67
C LEU A 170 -10.56 -7.46 10.16
N THR A 171 -11.54 -7.75 9.32
CA THR A 171 -11.61 -9.00 8.54
C THR A 171 -11.78 -8.63 7.08
N ILE A 172 -10.75 -8.87 6.26
CA ILE A 172 -10.79 -8.60 4.83
C ILE A 172 -11.67 -9.65 4.14
N SER A 173 -12.58 -9.22 3.28
CA SER A 173 -13.44 -10.09 2.46
C SER A 173 -13.10 -10.07 0.99
N GLY A 174 -12.39 -9.03 0.53
CA GLY A 174 -12.02 -8.87 -0.87
C GLY A 174 -10.76 -8.06 -1.05
N GLY A 175 -10.03 -8.36 -2.12
CA GLY A 175 -8.75 -7.76 -2.46
C GLY A 175 -8.71 -7.33 -3.91
N THR A 176 -8.08 -8.14 -4.74
CA THR A 176 -7.72 -7.80 -6.13
C THR A 176 -8.31 -8.74 -7.17
N GLU A 177 -9.13 -9.69 -6.72
CA GLU A 177 -9.88 -10.61 -7.56
C GLU A 177 -10.71 -9.90 -8.63
N GLN A 178 -10.97 -10.61 -9.73
CA GLN A 178 -11.86 -10.14 -10.79
C GLN A 178 -13.30 -10.04 -10.27
N GLY A 179 -14.11 -9.19 -10.90
CA GLY A 179 -15.53 -9.03 -10.57
C GLY A 179 -15.92 -7.63 -10.14
N HIS A 180 -14.95 -6.76 -9.81
CA HIS A 180 -15.18 -5.37 -9.42
C HIS A 180 -15.09 -4.39 -10.59
N ALA A 181 -15.60 -3.17 -10.37
CA ALA A 181 -15.48 -2.06 -11.32
C ALA A 181 -14.02 -1.79 -11.70
N ARG A 182 -13.79 -1.61 -13.01
CA ARG A 182 -12.47 -1.25 -13.54
C ARG A 182 -12.18 0.23 -13.31
N GLY A 183 -10.90 0.58 -13.21
CA GLY A 183 -10.47 1.97 -13.06
C GLY A 183 -9.01 2.06 -12.64
N ARG A 184 -8.47 3.28 -12.69
CA ARG A 184 -7.09 3.56 -12.27
C ARG A 184 -6.85 3.24 -10.79
N LEU A 185 -7.85 3.52 -9.95
CA LEU A 185 -7.85 3.19 -8.53
C LEU A 185 -9.00 2.20 -8.30
N SER A 186 -8.67 0.92 -8.24
CA SER A 186 -9.61 -0.20 -8.25
C SER A 186 -9.04 -1.41 -7.50
N HIS A 187 -9.88 -2.40 -7.21
CA HIS A 187 -9.44 -3.72 -6.70
C HIS A 187 -8.36 -4.32 -7.60
N GLY A 188 -8.63 -4.36 -8.90
CA GLY A 188 -7.70 -4.88 -9.90
C GLY A 188 -6.40 -4.10 -10.02
N THR A 189 -6.29 -2.89 -9.49
CA THR A 189 -5.03 -2.13 -9.49
C THR A 189 -4.31 -2.17 -8.14
N GLY A 190 -4.90 -2.79 -7.11
CA GLY A 190 -4.35 -2.93 -5.77
C GLY A 190 -4.63 -1.75 -4.85
N HIS A 191 -5.58 -0.88 -5.22
CA HIS A 191 -5.94 0.36 -4.52
C HIS A 191 -7.20 0.23 -3.66
N LYS A 192 -7.92 -0.90 -3.75
CA LYS A 192 -9.16 -1.10 -2.99
C LYS A 192 -9.08 -2.39 -2.20
N ILE A 193 -9.66 -2.37 -1.00
CA ILE A 193 -9.74 -3.51 -0.07
C ILE A 193 -11.14 -3.52 0.51
N ASP A 194 -11.82 -4.67 0.44
CA ASP A 194 -13.12 -4.86 1.06
C ASP A 194 -12.94 -5.45 2.45
N VAL A 195 -13.51 -4.81 3.46
CA VAL A 195 -13.54 -5.32 4.83
C VAL A 195 -14.95 -5.59 5.29
N MET A 196 -15.14 -6.69 6.02
CA MET A 196 -16.42 -7.08 6.56
C MET A 196 -16.97 -5.99 7.51
N PRO A 197 -18.30 -5.75 7.51
CA PRO A 197 -18.94 -4.88 8.47
C PRO A 197 -18.73 -5.39 9.89
N ASN A 198 -18.61 -4.47 10.84
CA ASN A 198 -18.83 -4.78 12.23
C ASN A 198 -19.25 -3.50 12.99
N ALA A 199 -19.88 -3.67 14.14
CA ALA A 199 -20.41 -2.55 14.92
C ALA A 199 -19.36 -1.50 15.28
N CYS A 200 -18.09 -1.90 15.47
CA CYS A 200 -17.01 -0.95 15.76
C CYS A 200 -16.71 -0.07 14.55
N LEU A 201 -16.50 -0.65 13.37
CA LEU A 201 -16.25 0.09 12.13
C LEU A 201 -17.44 0.98 11.75
N ASP A 202 -18.64 0.41 11.87
CA ASP A 202 -19.90 1.06 11.51
C ASP A 202 -20.19 2.29 12.37
N ALA A 203 -19.69 2.32 13.61
CA ALA A 203 -19.73 3.51 14.46
C ALA A 203 -18.52 4.44 14.27
N PHE A 204 -17.31 3.88 14.12
CA PHE A 204 -16.08 4.66 14.08
C PHE A 204 -15.97 5.52 12.83
N ILE A 205 -16.22 4.95 11.64
CA ILE A 205 -16.02 5.63 10.36
C ILE A 205 -16.91 6.87 10.25
N PRO A 206 -18.24 6.80 10.43
CA PRO A 206 -19.10 7.97 10.30
C PRO A 206 -18.85 9.05 11.35
N ARG A 207 -18.41 8.64 12.55
CA ARG A 207 -18.08 9.56 13.64
C ARG A 207 -16.77 10.30 13.43
N SER A 208 -15.78 9.63 12.84
CA SER A 208 -14.40 10.11 12.82
C SER A 208 -13.99 10.74 11.48
N PHE A 209 -14.64 10.35 10.39
CA PHE A 209 -14.28 10.79 9.05
C PHE A 209 -15.33 11.70 8.44
N ARG A 210 -14.89 12.58 7.53
CA ARG A 210 -15.77 13.55 6.89
C ARG A 210 -16.67 12.82 5.89
N HIS A 211 -17.98 12.90 6.06
CA HIS A 211 -18.93 12.49 5.03
C HIS A 211 -18.75 13.35 3.76
N VAL A 212 -18.61 12.71 2.60
CA VAL A 212 -18.35 13.38 1.30
C VAL A 212 -19.45 13.14 0.28
N GLY A 213 -20.56 12.52 0.66
CA GLY A 213 -21.75 12.32 -0.17
C GLY A 213 -22.04 10.86 -0.47
N LEU A 214 -22.89 10.63 -1.47
CA LEU A 214 -23.30 9.30 -1.92
C LEU A 214 -22.57 8.94 -3.23
N ARG A 215 -22.18 7.68 -3.36
CA ARG A 215 -21.77 7.09 -4.64
C ARG A 215 -23.01 6.76 -5.49
N GLY A 216 -22.83 6.51 -6.79
CA GLY A 216 -23.94 6.28 -7.73
C GLY A 216 -24.86 5.10 -7.39
N ASP A 217 -24.46 4.19 -6.49
CA ASP A 217 -25.25 3.08 -5.94
C ASP A 217 -25.84 3.38 -4.55
N ASN A 218 -25.83 4.65 -4.13
CA ASN A 218 -26.26 5.13 -2.82
C ASN A 218 -25.39 4.69 -1.63
N ALA A 219 -24.18 4.16 -1.86
CA ALA A 219 -23.24 3.93 -0.78
C ALA A 219 -22.77 5.27 -0.19
N GLU A 220 -22.89 5.43 1.13
CA GLU A 220 -22.36 6.59 1.84
C GLU A 220 -20.83 6.60 1.77
N LEU A 221 -20.26 7.78 1.47
CA LEU A 221 -18.82 7.97 1.34
C LEU A 221 -18.28 8.80 2.50
N TYR A 222 -17.21 8.31 3.10
CA TYR A 222 -16.46 8.99 4.16
C TYR A 222 -15.00 9.12 3.77
N ARG A 223 -14.36 10.23 4.11
CA ARG A 223 -12.96 10.50 3.76
C ARG A 223 -12.10 10.74 5.00
N SER A 224 -11.00 10.00 5.12
CA SER A 224 -9.99 10.20 6.17
C SER A 224 -9.15 11.46 5.89
N ALA A 225 -8.42 11.94 6.90
CA ALA A 225 -7.47 13.03 6.73
C ALA A 225 -6.29 12.65 5.81
N ALA A 226 -5.96 11.36 5.72
CA ALA A 226 -4.92 10.83 4.83
C ALA A 226 -5.37 10.76 3.36
N GLY A 227 -6.68 10.84 3.10
CA GLY A 227 -7.25 10.88 1.77
C GLY A 227 -7.99 9.61 1.36
N ASP A 228 -7.91 8.54 2.16
CA ASP A 228 -8.65 7.29 1.94
C ASP A 228 -10.15 7.54 1.92
N VAL A 229 -10.86 6.77 1.09
CA VAL A 229 -12.32 6.87 0.96
C VAL A 229 -12.95 5.54 1.35
N PHE A 230 -13.92 5.60 2.24
CA PHE A 230 -14.66 4.47 2.75
C PHE A 230 -16.07 4.56 2.18
N ALA A 231 -16.49 3.53 1.44
CA ALA A 231 -17.85 3.41 0.94
C ALA A 231 -18.58 2.33 1.73
N ARG A 232 -19.73 2.68 2.32
CA ARG A 232 -20.58 1.70 3.00
C ARG A 232 -21.45 0.98 1.98
N GLU A 233 -21.11 -0.25 1.65
CA GLU A 233 -21.99 -1.16 0.91
C GLU A 233 -22.82 -2.03 1.85
N ALA A 234 -23.81 -2.74 1.31
CA ALA A 234 -24.69 -3.57 2.13
C ALA A 234 -23.95 -4.72 2.85
N SER A 235 -22.90 -5.28 2.24
CA SER A 235 -22.21 -6.48 2.72
C SER A 235 -20.79 -6.23 3.22
N HIS A 236 -20.20 -5.05 2.97
CA HIS A 236 -18.82 -4.72 3.31
C HIS A 236 -18.59 -3.20 3.31
N TRP A 237 -17.46 -2.80 3.87
CA TRP A 237 -16.84 -1.50 3.62
C TRP A 237 -15.84 -1.64 2.48
N ASP A 238 -16.02 -0.85 1.43
CA ASP A 238 -15.10 -0.73 0.33
C ASP A 238 -14.14 0.43 0.60
N ILE A 239 -12.86 0.14 0.81
CA ILE A 239 -11.84 1.12 1.19
C ILE A 239 -10.92 1.40 0.01
N LEU A 240 -11.00 2.61 -0.51
CA LEU A 240 -10.14 3.14 -1.57
C LEU A 240 -8.94 3.90 -0.99
N ILE A 241 -7.74 3.47 -1.38
CA ILE A 241 -6.46 4.04 -0.97
C ILE A 241 -5.78 4.63 -2.22
N PRO A 242 -5.60 5.96 -2.30
CA PRO A 242 -5.21 6.66 -3.53
C PRO A 242 -3.74 6.54 -3.94
#